data_AF-A0A921RT74-F1
#
_entry.id   AF-A0A921RT74-F1
#
_cell.length_a   1.000
_cell.length_b   1.000
_cell.length_c   1.000
_cell.angle_alpha   90.00
_cell.angle_beta   90.00
_cell.angle_gamma   90.00
#
_symmetry.space_group_name_H-M   'P 1'
#
loop_
_entity.id
_entity.type
_entity.pdbx_description
1 polymer ?
#
loop_
_entity_poly.entity_id
_entity_poly.type
_entity_poly.pdbx_seq_one_letter_code
_entity_poly.pdbx_strand_id
1 'polypeptide(L)'
;MERVEAELHEPAAKTGSLIVSACGFDSVPAELGFLFHSRQWEPPSALVSVEAYVYLQSSKRIVGNIGTYESAVLGVANAGQLQALRRSRPRPPKPNIPGPPPPKGSLIEGQNPLGMWAMKLPSADTVVVKRTLSTLTEHPEGLPGAEETPEYAEHRKKFWSSVKPAHFGVKIASRSLMMLVRFIFTGIFIGLFGNFSFGRSLLLKYPEFFSAGMFRRAGPTEEEVKSASFKMWFVGHGYSNVDRSLELGRSKPDKEVITKVSGPEVGYITTPIVLVQCALVLLSQRANLPKGGVYTPGTVFGPTDLQQRLQENGLSFEVNVTRTMS
;
A
#
# COMPACT_ATOMS: atom_id res chain seq x y z
N MET A 1 -4.13 12.17 -5.72
CA MET A 1 -4.64 11.82 -4.37
C MET A 1 -4.52 12.98 -3.38
N GLU A 2 -3.33 13.42 -2.96
CA GLU A 2 -3.21 14.45 -1.91
C GLU A 2 -3.79 15.81 -2.31
N ARG A 3 -3.64 16.22 -3.57
CA ARG A 3 -4.29 17.44 -4.06
C ARG A 3 -5.82 17.34 -4.02
N VAL A 4 -6.37 16.19 -4.42
CA VAL A 4 -7.82 15.92 -4.42
C VAL A 4 -8.37 16.01 -3.00
N GLU A 5 -7.72 15.37 -2.03
CA GLU A 5 -8.10 15.51 -0.62
C GLU A 5 -7.98 16.97 -0.15
N ALA A 6 -6.87 17.62 -0.49
CA ALA A 6 -6.59 18.98 -0.08
C ALA A 6 -7.65 19.99 -0.53
N GLU A 7 -8.16 19.83 -1.76
CA GLU A 7 -9.12 20.72 -2.41
C GLU A 7 -10.57 20.31 -2.15
N LEU A 8 -10.86 19.00 -2.08
CA LEU A 8 -12.23 18.48 -2.11
C LEU A 8 -12.72 17.87 -0.80
N HIS A 9 -11.88 17.63 0.22
CA HIS A 9 -12.34 16.99 1.46
C HIS A 9 -13.51 17.74 2.12
N GLU A 10 -13.35 19.05 2.36
CA GLU A 10 -14.38 19.89 2.98
C GLU A 10 -15.66 20.04 2.13
N PRO A 11 -15.58 20.38 0.82
CA PRO A 11 -16.78 20.38 -0.04
C PRO A 11 -17.50 19.03 -0.09
N ALA A 12 -16.74 17.93 -0.18
CA ALA A 12 -17.29 16.59 -0.25
C ALA A 12 -18.00 16.20 1.05
N ALA A 13 -17.40 16.52 2.20
CA ALA A 13 -18.01 16.31 3.52
C ALA A 13 -19.33 17.10 3.68
N LYS A 14 -19.34 18.38 3.28
CA LYS A 14 -20.53 19.25 3.37
C LYS A 14 -21.67 18.80 2.47
N THR A 15 -21.37 18.32 1.27
CA THR A 15 -22.37 17.88 0.29
C THR A 15 -22.81 16.42 0.47
N GLY A 16 -22.15 15.66 1.36
CA GLY A 16 -22.38 14.23 1.49
C GLY A 16 -21.82 13.40 0.31
N SER A 17 -20.89 13.97 -0.44
CA SER A 17 -20.17 13.25 -1.50
C SER A 17 -19.00 12.48 -0.88
N LEU A 18 -18.92 11.18 -1.13
CA LEU A 18 -17.81 10.34 -0.68
C LEU A 18 -16.85 10.08 -1.85
N ILE A 19 -15.58 10.45 -1.68
CA ILE A 19 -14.52 10.22 -2.65
C ILE A 19 -13.50 9.27 -2.02
N VAL A 20 -13.33 8.09 -2.62
CA VAL A 20 -12.28 7.14 -2.23
C VAL A 20 -11.19 7.17 -3.29
N SER A 21 -10.01 7.67 -2.93
CA SER A 21 -8.87 7.73 -3.85
C SER A 21 -8.16 6.38 -3.95
N ALA A 22 -7.41 6.14 -5.02
CA ALA A 22 -6.48 5.00 -5.12
C ALA A 22 -7.11 3.59 -5.01
N CYS A 23 -8.33 3.37 -5.51
CA CYS A 23 -8.99 2.04 -5.51
C CYS A 23 -8.41 1.05 -6.54
N GLY A 24 -7.09 0.87 -6.61
CA GLY A 24 -6.42 -0.06 -7.53
C GLY A 24 -5.36 -0.91 -6.83
N PHE A 25 -4.51 -1.57 -7.63
CA PHE A 25 -3.42 -2.40 -7.10
C PHE A 25 -2.40 -1.60 -6.28
N ASP A 26 -2.03 -0.39 -6.71
CA ASP A 26 -1.12 0.52 -5.98
C ASP A 26 -1.83 1.23 -4.80
N SER A 27 -2.60 0.47 -4.01
CA SER A 27 -3.15 0.86 -2.70
C SER A 27 -3.82 -0.31 -1.98
N VAL A 28 -4.82 -0.95 -2.59
CA VAL A 28 -5.78 -1.81 -1.86
C VAL A 28 -5.11 -3.07 -1.31
N PRO A 29 -4.32 -3.84 -2.09
CA PRO A 29 -3.50 -4.93 -1.55
C PRO A 29 -2.57 -4.48 -0.41
N ALA A 30 -1.96 -3.31 -0.50
CA ALA A 30 -1.07 -2.79 0.55
C ALA A 30 -1.83 -2.42 1.83
N GLU A 31 -2.97 -1.75 1.69
CA GLU A 31 -3.79 -1.30 2.82
C GLU A 31 -4.52 -2.46 3.48
N LEU A 32 -5.28 -3.26 2.72
CA LEU A 32 -5.99 -4.41 3.29
C LEU A 32 -5.01 -5.47 3.76
N GLY A 33 -3.89 -5.67 3.07
CA GLY A 33 -2.83 -6.57 3.53
C GLY A 33 -2.18 -6.09 4.83
N PHE A 34 -1.96 -4.79 4.99
CA PHE A 34 -1.53 -4.20 6.25
C PHE A 34 -2.57 -4.37 7.37
N LEU A 35 -3.85 -4.09 7.10
CA LEU A 35 -4.93 -4.25 8.09
C LEU A 35 -5.07 -5.72 8.51
N PHE A 36 -5.03 -6.65 7.55
CA PHE A 36 -5.03 -8.08 7.81
C PHE A 36 -3.83 -8.50 8.66
N HIS A 37 -2.62 -8.04 8.29
CA HIS A 37 -1.39 -8.32 9.03
C HIS A 37 -1.43 -7.78 10.46
N SER A 38 -1.83 -6.53 10.61
CA SER A 38 -1.89 -5.80 11.87
C SER A 38 -2.76 -6.51 12.91
N ARG A 39 -3.89 -7.07 12.46
CA ARG A 39 -4.84 -7.82 13.31
C ARG A 39 -4.30 -9.18 13.81
N GLN A 40 -3.17 -9.66 13.30
CA GLN A 40 -2.50 -10.87 13.82
C GLN A 40 -1.70 -10.61 15.12
N TRP A 41 -1.62 -9.34 15.56
CA TRP A 41 -0.87 -8.93 16.74
C TRP A 41 -1.81 -8.72 17.93
N GLU A 42 -2.23 -9.84 18.52
CA GLU A 42 -3.07 -9.84 19.72
C GLU A 42 -2.23 -9.59 20.99
N PRO A 43 -2.79 -8.88 22.00
CA PRO A 43 -2.16 -8.74 23.31
C PRO A 43 -1.77 -10.09 23.91
N PRO A 44 -0.60 -10.21 24.58
CA PRO A 44 0.28 -9.13 25.03
C PRO A 44 1.28 -8.64 23.97
N SER A 45 1.21 -9.14 22.74
CA SER A 45 2.15 -8.74 21.68
C SER A 45 1.86 -7.34 21.14
N ALA A 46 2.93 -6.67 20.70
CA ALA A 46 2.85 -5.31 20.16
C ALA A 46 3.64 -5.18 18.87
N LEU A 47 2.96 -4.73 17.81
CA LEU A 47 3.58 -4.49 16.49
C LEU A 47 4.36 -3.18 16.47
N VAL A 48 5.55 -3.17 15.84
CA VAL A 48 6.40 -1.98 15.72
C VAL A 48 6.58 -1.56 14.26
N SER A 49 6.90 -2.50 13.39
CA SER A 49 7.16 -2.20 11.98
C SER A 49 6.68 -3.30 11.06
N VAL A 50 6.27 -2.94 9.85
CA VAL A 50 5.87 -3.84 8.77
C VAL A 50 6.54 -3.39 7.48
N GLU A 51 7.36 -4.27 6.92
CA GLU A 51 7.91 -4.10 5.57
C GLU A 51 7.16 -5.02 4.61
N ALA A 52 6.54 -4.44 3.59
CA ALA A 52 5.86 -5.19 2.55
C ALA A 52 6.79 -5.42 1.36
N TYR A 53 6.88 -6.67 0.89
CA TYR A 53 7.71 -7.09 -0.24
C TYR A 53 6.82 -7.52 -1.40
N VAL A 54 6.74 -6.68 -2.43
CA VAL A 54 5.99 -6.97 -3.66
C VAL A 54 6.87 -7.76 -4.62
N TYR A 55 6.41 -8.92 -5.05
CA TYR A 55 7.09 -9.81 -5.97
C TYR A 55 6.16 -10.16 -7.13
N LEU A 56 6.64 -9.91 -8.34
CA LEU A 56 5.94 -10.25 -9.56
C LEU A 56 6.54 -11.54 -10.11
N GLN A 57 5.68 -12.52 -10.41
CA GLN A 57 6.08 -13.81 -10.98
C GLN A 57 5.38 -14.05 -12.30
N SER A 58 6.10 -14.59 -13.27
CA SER A 58 5.57 -14.98 -14.57
C SER A 58 6.45 -16.04 -15.21
N SER A 59 5.85 -16.93 -16.00
CA SER A 59 6.60 -17.83 -16.90
C SER A 59 7.02 -17.14 -18.21
N LYS A 60 6.49 -15.94 -18.49
CA LYS A 60 6.89 -15.07 -19.60
C LYS A 60 7.49 -13.76 -19.06
N ARG A 61 7.75 -12.82 -19.96
CA ARG A 61 8.26 -11.49 -19.58
C ARG A 61 7.13 -10.69 -18.92
N ILE A 62 7.41 -10.10 -17.75
CA ILE A 62 6.54 -9.09 -17.14
C ILE A 62 6.78 -7.77 -17.86
N VAL A 63 5.70 -7.19 -18.40
CA VAL A 63 5.74 -5.92 -19.14
C VAL A 63 4.62 -5.03 -18.65
N GLY A 64 4.98 -3.81 -18.23
CA GLY A 64 4.02 -2.78 -17.88
C GLY A 64 3.50 -2.02 -19.10
N ASN A 65 2.33 -1.41 -18.95
CA ASN A 65 1.77 -0.51 -19.94
C ASN A 65 2.42 0.89 -19.85
N ILE A 66 2.39 1.64 -20.96
CA ILE A 66 2.86 3.03 -20.99
C ILE A 66 2.16 3.94 -19.99
N GLY A 67 0.90 3.71 -19.63
CA GLY A 67 0.20 4.53 -18.63
C GLY A 67 0.88 4.51 -17.26
N THR A 68 1.45 3.36 -16.87
CA THR A 68 2.26 3.25 -15.64
C THR A 68 3.57 4.02 -15.77
N TYR A 69 4.22 3.93 -16.93
CA TYR A 69 5.45 4.66 -17.20
C TYR A 69 5.25 6.18 -17.20
N GLU A 70 4.19 6.66 -17.87
CA GLU A 70 3.75 8.06 -17.87
C GLU A 70 3.50 8.57 -16.45
N SER A 71 2.82 7.76 -15.62
CA SER A 71 2.57 8.09 -14.22
C SER A 71 3.86 8.26 -13.43
N ALA A 72 4.87 7.40 -13.65
CA ALA A 72 6.19 7.55 -13.02
C ALA A 72 6.93 8.82 -13.48
N VAL A 73 6.90 9.12 -14.78
CA VAL A 73 7.50 10.34 -15.36
C VAL A 73 6.84 11.60 -14.79
N LEU A 74 5.51 11.64 -14.78
CA LEU A 74 4.75 12.75 -14.21
C LEU A 74 4.92 12.84 -12.70
N GLY A 75 5.09 11.72 -12.01
CA GLY A 75 5.38 11.66 -10.58
C GLY A 75 6.67 12.41 -10.23
N VAL A 76 7.75 12.17 -10.98
CA VAL A 76 9.01 12.92 -10.82
C VAL A 76 8.82 14.39 -11.19
N ALA A 77 8.17 14.67 -12.32
CA ALA A 77 7.94 16.04 -12.79
C ALA A 77 7.18 16.91 -11.78
N ASN A 78 6.29 16.31 -10.98
CA ASN A 78 5.46 17.01 -10.00
C ASN A 78 5.94 16.82 -8.54
N ALA A 79 7.10 16.19 -8.32
CA ALA A 79 7.61 15.91 -6.97
C ALA A 79 7.80 17.19 -6.12
N GLY A 80 8.28 18.27 -6.75
CA GLY A 80 8.44 19.57 -6.09
C GLY A 80 7.11 20.19 -5.67
N GLN A 81 6.09 20.14 -6.54
CA GLN A 81 4.74 20.64 -6.25
C GLN A 81 4.08 19.82 -5.13
N LEU A 82 4.25 18.50 -5.14
CA LEU A 82 3.75 17.63 -4.08
C LEU A 82 4.43 17.94 -2.73
N GLN A 83 5.74 18.20 -2.73
CA GLN A 83 6.46 18.60 -1.53
C GLN A 83 5.99 19.97 -1.01
N ALA A 84 5.77 20.95 -1.90
CA ALA A 84 5.22 22.25 -1.55
C ALA A 84 3.82 22.12 -0.94
N LEU A 85 2.94 21.31 -1.55
CA LEU A 85 1.61 21.02 -1.02
C LEU A 85 1.68 20.45 0.41
N ARG A 86 2.53 19.42 0.63
CA ARG A 86 2.71 18.81 1.96
C ARG A 86 3.23 19.79 3.01
N ARG A 87 4.07 20.76 2.62
CA ARG A 87 4.59 21.81 3.53
C ARG A 87 3.56 22.90 3.83
N SER A 88 2.64 23.15 2.90
CA SER A 88 1.59 24.17 3.06
C SER A 88 0.45 23.75 4.00
N ARG A 89 0.40 22.48 4.42
CA ARG A 89 -0.69 21.91 5.22
C ARG A 89 -0.22 21.50 6.61
N PRO A 90 -1.14 21.43 7.59
CA PRO A 90 -0.84 20.86 8.90
C PRO A 90 -0.25 19.46 8.77
N ARG A 91 0.67 19.12 9.69
CA ARG A 91 1.23 17.77 9.72
C ARG A 91 0.13 16.81 10.18
N PRO A 92 -0.05 15.68 9.48
CA PRO A 92 -1.00 14.67 9.92
C PRO A 92 -0.63 14.13 11.31
N PRO A 93 -1.62 13.71 12.11
CA PRO A 93 -1.40 13.03 13.37
C PRO A 93 -0.51 11.80 13.16
N LYS A 94 0.34 11.52 14.14
CA LYS A 94 1.21 10.36 14.12
C LYS A 94 0.67 9.32 15.09
N PRO A 95 0.51 8.06 14.66
CA PRO A 95 0.11 7.01 15.58
C PRO A 95 1.18 6.79 16.65
N ASN A 96 0.74 6.41 17.84
CA ASN A 96 1.63 5.97 18.90
C ASN A 96 2.08 4.53 18.63
N ILE A 97 3.32 4.36 18.18
CA ILE A 97 3.91 3.05 17.86
C ILE A 97 4.92 2.71 18.97
N PRO A 98 4.85 1.50 19.57
CA PRO A 98 5.81 1.06 20.57
C PRO A 98 7.25 1.02 20.02
N GLY A 99 8.23 1.34 20.88
CA GLY A 99 9.65 1.26 20.52
C GLY A 99 10.14 2.35 19.55
N PRO A 100 11.43 2.33 19.19
CA PRO A 100 12.00 3.29 18.25
C PRO A 100 11.61 2.95 16.79
N PRO A 101 11.58 3.94 15.89
CA PRO A 101 11.40 3.68 14.47
C PRO A 101 12.56 2.81 13.92
N PRO A 102 12.29 1.96 12.92
CA PRO A 102 13.34 1.16 12.30
C PRO A 102 14.41 2.06 11.66
N PRO A 103 15.68 1.60 11.62
CA PRO A 103 16.76 2.35 11.01
C PRO A 103 16.50 2.56 9.50
N LYS A 104 17.08 3.62 8.93
CA LYS A 104 17.05 3.81 7.48
C LYS A 104 17.85 2.69 6.82
N GLY A 105 17.15 1.76 6.18
CA GLY A 105 17.78 0.66 5.45
C GLY A 105 18.54 1.10 4.20
N SER A 106 19.34 0.18 3.66
CA SER A 106 20.00 0.34 2.35
C SER A 106 18.99 0.46 1.21
N LEU A 107 19.40 1.07 0.10
CA LEU A 107 18.59 1.14 -1.12
C LEU A 107 18.30 -0.25 -1.69
N ILE A 108 19.29 -1.15 -1.61
CA ILE A 108 19.20 -2.56 -2.01
C ILE A 108 19.53 -3.44 -0.81
N GLU A 109 18.71 -4.47 -0.62
CA GLU A 109 18.83 -5.46 0.44
C GLU A 109 18.93 -6.85 -0.19
N GLY A 110 20.02 -7.57 0.08
CA GLY A 110 20.26 -8.93 -0.44
C GLY A 110 19.90 -10.06 0.51
N GLN A 111 19.69 -9.76 1.79
CA GLN A 111 19.39 -10.74 2.85
C GLN A 111 18.13 -10.31 3.60
N ASN A 112 17.00 -10.20 2.90
CA ASN A 112 15.72 -10.03 3.59
C ASN A 112 15.20 -11.39 4.11
N PRO A 113 14.21 -11.38 5.03
CA PRO A 113 13.63 -12.61 5.61
C PRO A 113 13.04 -13.60 4.59
N LEU A 114 12.86 -13.19 3.33
CA LEU A 114 12.33 -14.00 2.24
C LEU A 114 13.42 -14.57 1.32
N GLY A 115 14.70 -14.27 1.59
CA GLY A 115 15.84 -14.73 0.77
C GLY A 115 15.86 -14.16 -0.65
N MET A 116 15.24 -12.99 -0.87
CA MET A 116 15.21 -12.32 -2.17
C MET A 116 16.09 -11.07 -2.18
N TRP A 117 16.41 -10.56 -3.37
CA TRP A 117 16.87 -9.17 -3.47
C TRP A 117 15.66 -8.25 -3.36
N ALA A 118 15.79 -7.14 -2.64
CA ALA A 118 14.75 -6.14 -2.53
C ALA A 118 15.32 -4.73 -2.69
N MET A 119 14.53 -3.82 -3.24
CA MET A 119 14.83 -2.40 -3.24
C MET A 119 13.60 -1.58 -2.87
N LYS A 120 13.81 -0.39 -2.32
CA LYS A 120 12.71 0.52 -1.99
C LYS A 120 11.93 0.86 -3.25
N LEU A 121 10.61 0.63 -3.22
CA LEU A 121 9.72 0.96 -4.33
C LEU A 121 9.21 2.39 -4.12
N PRO A 122 9.38 3.32 -5.08
CA PRO A 122 8.73 4.63 -5.05
C PRO A 122 7.24 4.51 -5.40
N SER A 123 6.48 3.78 -4.57
CA SER A 123 5.03 3.56 -4.71
C SER A 123 4.22 4.50 -3.81
N ALA A 124 2.95 4.72 -4.19
CA ALA A 124 1.95 5.38 -3.37
C ALA A 124 1.55 4.58 -2.12
N ASP A 125 1.77 3.25 -2.10
CA ASP A 125 1.36 2.32 -1.04
C ASP A 125 1.75 2.79 0.37
N THR A 126 2.99 3.24 0.53
CA THR A 126 3.47 3.72 1.84
C THR A 126 2.73 4.99 2.28
N VAL A 127 2.33 5.84 1.34
CA VAL A 127 1.63 7.10 1.62
C VAL A 127 0.18 6.82 1.99
N VAL A 128 -0.51 5.95 1.26
CA VAL A 128 -1.92 5.60 1.54
C VAL A 128 -2.06 4.87 2.87
N VAL A 129 -1.21 3.89 3.20
CA VAL A 129 -1.25 3.21 4.51
C VAL A 129 -0.99 4.20 5.65
N LYS A 130 -0.05 5.13 5.49
CA LYS A 130 0.21 6.17 6.49
C LYS A 130 -0.98 7.11 6.69
N ARG A 131 -1.71 7.43 5.62
CA ARG A 131 -2.94 8.25 5.70
C ARG A 131 -4.08 7.49 6.38
N THR A 132 -4.21 6.20 6.13
CA THR A 132 -5.16 5.34 6.85
C THR A 132 -4.86 5.31 8.35
N LEU A 133 -3.60 5.12 8.73
CA LEU A 133 -3.16 5.18 10.13
C LEU A 133 -3.32 6.56 10.76
N SER A 134 -3.09 7.63 10.00
CA SER A 134 -3.35 9.01 10.43
C SER A 134 -4.82 9.21 10.77
N THR A 135 -5.71 8.78 9.87
CA THR A 135 -7.17 8.89 10.08
C THR A 135 -7.61 8.08 11.30
N LEU A 136 -7.06 6.87 11.49
CA LEU A 136 -7.32 6.05 12.68
C LEU A 136 -6.79 6.69 13.97
N THR A 137 -5.73 7.51 13.90
CA THR A 137 -5.21 8.24 15.07
C THR A 137 -6.17 9.35 15.50
N GLU A 138 -6.79 10.05 14.55
CA GLU A 138 -7.85 11.05 14.80
C GLU A 138 -9.17 10.40 15.20
N HIS A 139 -9.48 9.23 14.63
CA HIS A 139 -10.73 8.50 14.84
C HIS A 139 -10.43 7.05 15.25
N PRO A 140 -10.10 6.77 16.52
CA PRO A 140 -9.70 5.43 16.98
C PRO A 140 -10.76 4.33 16.79
N GLU A 141 -12.03 4.72 16.74
CA GLU A 141 -13.16 3.83 16.46
C GLU A 141 -13.46 3.68 14.96
N GLY A 142 -12.71 4.37 14.09
CA GLY A 142 -13.02 4.58 12.69
C GLY A 142 -14.04 5.71 12.45
N LEU A 143 -14.27 6.01 11.18
CA LEU A 143 -15.27 7.01 10.76
C LEU A 143 -16.67 6.41 10.83
N PRO A 144 -17.66 7.08 11.45
CA PRO A 144 -19.03 6.58 11.49
C PRO A 144 -19.66 6.56 10.09
N GLY A 145 -20.48 5.54 9.84
CA GLY A 145 -21.34 5.46 8.67
C GLY A 145 -22.38 6.58 8.64
N ALA A 146 -22.90 6.90 7.44
CA ALA A 146 -23.92 7.92 7.24
C ALA A 146 -25.23 7.60 8.00
N GLU A 147 -25.63 6.32 7.97
CA GLU A 147 -26.87 5.78 8.53
C GLU A 147 -26.63 4.33 9.01
N GLU A 148 -25.47 4.07 9.63
CA GLU A 148 -25.11 2.73 10.10
C GLU A 148 -26.03 2.25 11.21
N THR A 149 -26.34 0.94 11.22
CA THR A 149 -27.09 0.34 12.32
C THR A 149 -26.23 0.24 13.58
N PRO A 150 -26.83 0.16 14.79
CA PRO A 150 -26.07 -0.05 16.03
C PRO A 150 -25.18 -1.29 15.99
N GLU A 151 -25.64 -2.38 15.35
CA GLU A 151 -24.87 -3.61 15.19
C GLU A 151 -23.64 -3.39 14.31
N TYR A 152 -23.78 -2.64 13.21
CA TYR A 152 -22.66 -2.33 12.34
C TYR A 152 -21.67 -1.35 13.00
N ALA A 153 -22.16 -0.38 13.77
CA ALA A 153 -21.32 0.53 14.53
C ALA A 153 -20.41 -0.24 15.52
N GLU A 154 -20.96 -1.24 16.22
CA GLU A 154 -20.19 -2.11 17.11
C GLU A 154 -19.17 -2.96 16.34
N HIS A 155 -19.58 -3.54 15.21
CA HIS A 155 -18.67 -4.27 14.32
C HIS A 155 -17.50 -3.40 13.84
N ARG A 156 -17.77 -2.16 13.42
CA ARG A 156 -16.77 -1.18 13.00
C ARG A 156 -15.80 -0.85 14.14
N LYS A 157 -16.31 -0.55 15.34
CA LYS A 157 -15.48 -0.28 16.53
C LYS A 157 -14.57 -1.46 16.88
N LYS A 158 -15.13 -2.67 16.87
CA LYS A 158 -14.39 -3.92 17.11
C LYS A 158 -13.33 -4.17 16.05
N PHE A 159 -13.61 -3.89 14.78
CA PHE A 159 -12.62 -4.00 13.72
C PHE A 159 -11.44 -3.06 14.00
N TRP A 160 -11.68 -1.78 14.26
CA TRP A 160 -10.62 -0.79 14.44
C TRP A 160 -9.82 -0.97 15.72
N SER A 161 -10.42 -1.45 16.81
CA SER A 161 -9.68 -1.77 18.05
C SER A 161 -8.70 -2.94 17.89
N SER A 162 -8.95 -3.83 16.92
CA SER A 162 -8.05 -4.93 16.57
C SER A 162 -6.84 -4.51 15.72
N VAL A 163 -6.89 -3.32 15.09
CA VAL A 163 -5.80 -2.81 14.24
C VAL A 163 -4.76 -2.11 15.12
N LYS A 164 -3.50 -2.58 15.04
CA LYS A 164 -2.32 -1.99 15.68
C LYS A 164 -1.54 -1.12 14.69
N PRO A 165 -1.16 0.12 15.06
CA PRO A 165 -0.34 0.95 14.19
C PRO A 165 1.09 0.40 14.07
N ALA A 166 1.75 0.69 12.95
CA ALA A 166 3.14 0.30 12.75
C ALA A 166 3.87 1.25 11.78
N HIS A 167 5.20 1.24 11.84
CA HIS A 167 6.02 1.84 10.79
C HIS A 167 5.90 0.98 9.53
N PHE A 168 5.30 1.54 8.49
CA PHE A 168 5.07 0.83 7.22
C PHE A 168 6.03 1.27 6.11
N GLY A 169 6.58 0.30 5.39
CA GLY A 169 7.42 0.46 4.22
C GLY A 169 7.07 -0.55 3.13
N VAL A 170 7.38 -0.22 1.87
CA VAL A 170 7.17 -1.10 0.72
C VAL A 170 8.45 -1.21 -0.11
N LYS A 171 8.77 -2.43 -0.48
CA LYS A 171 9.90 -2.81 -1.31
C LYS A 171 9.43 -3.68 -2.47
N ILE A 172 10.08 -3.54 -3.61
CA ILE A 172 9.96 -4.52 -4.70
C ILE A 172 11.04 -5.56 -4.52
N ALA A 173 10.64 -6.82 -4.57
CA ALA A 173 11.49 -7.97 -4.38
C ALA A 173 11.63 -8.76 -5.69
N SER A 174 12.78 -9.42 -5.86
CA SER A 174 13.08 -10.26 -7.01
C SER A 174 14.11 -11.32 -6.66
N ARG A 175 13.98 -12.51 -7.25
CA ARG A 175 15.03 -13.54 -7.24
C ARG A 175 16.17 -13.24 -8.22
N SER A 176 15.94 -12.33 -9.15
CA SER A 176 16.90 -11.90 -10.17
C SER A 176 17.38 -10.47 -9.90
N LEU A 177 18.68 -10.31 -9.66
CA LEU A 177 19.32 -9.00 -9.52
C LEU A 177 19.18 -8.16 -10.79
N MET A 178 19.15 -8.79 -11.97
CA MET A 178 18.98 -8.11 -13.26
C MET A 178 17.67 -7.32 -13.35
N MET A 179 16.59 -7.82 -12.74
CA MET A 179 15.32 -7.07 -12.69
C MET A 179 15.46 -5.77 -11.89
N LEU A 180 16.16 -5.81 -10.75
CA LEU A 180 16.41 -4.60 -9.96
C LEU A 180 17.30 -3.60 -10.71
N VAL A 181 18.32 -4.10 -11.42
CA VAL A 181 19.16 -3.25 -12.28
C VAL A 181 18.32 -2.53 -13.35
N ARG A 182 17.35 -3.21 -13.98
CA ARG A 182 16.45 -2.56 -14.96
C ARG A 182 15.56 -1.49 -14.32
N PHE A 183 15.06 -1.72 -13.11
CA PHE A 183 14.32 -0.70 -12.35
C PHE A 183 15.20 0.52 -12.03
N ILE A 184 16.42 0.31 -11.57
CA ILE A 184 17.37 1.38 -11.27
C ILE A 184 17.70 2.17 -12.54
N PHE A 185 18.03 1.47 -13.64
CA PHE A 185 18.28 2.08 -14.94
C PHE A 185 17.13 2.98 -15.37
N THR A 186 15.90 2.48 -15.30
CA THR A 186 14.70 3.25 -15.66
C THR A 186 14.50 4.46 -14.75
N GLY A 187 14.69 4.27 -13.44
CA GLY A 187 14.61 5.35 -12.45
C GLY A 187 15.62 6.47 -12.70
N ILE A 188 16.85 6.13 -13.13
CA ILE A 188 17.88 7.11 -13.49
C ILE A 188 17.41 7.96 -14.68
N PHE A 189 16.91 7.34 -15.75
CA PHE A 189 16.43 8.10 -16.91
C PHE A 189 15.25 8.99 -16.57
N ILE A 190 14.28 8.49 -15.80
CA ILE A 190 13.15 9.30 -15.35
C ILE A 190 13.63 10.45 -14.46
N GLY A 191 14.56 10.21 -13.55
CA GLY A 191 15.12 11.23 -12.66
C GLY A 191 15.87 12.33 -13.41
N LEU A 192 16.68 11.97 -14.41
CA LEU A 192 17.47 12.92 -15.20
C LEU A 192 16.59 13.75 -16.16
N PHE A 193 15.68 13.09 -16.88
CA PHE A 193 14.92 13.73 -17.97
C PHE A 193 13.52 14.21 -17.56
N GLY A 194 12.98 13.75 -16.42
CA GLY A 194 11.60 14.03 -16.01
C GLY A 194 11.30 15.49 -15.63
N ASN A 195 12.32 16.26 -15.24
CA ASN A 195 12.12 17.61 -14.72
C ASN A 195 11.88 18.69 -15.79
N PHE A 196 12.35 18.49 -17.02
CA PHE A 196 12.19 19.47 -18.11
C PHE A 196 11.34 18.93 -19.26
N SER A 197 10.65 19.82 -19.98
CA SER A 197 9.64 19.47 -20.98
C SER A 197 10.19 18.62 -22.14
N PHE A 198 11.36 18.98 -22.66
CA PHE A 198 12.02 18.22 -23.73
C PHE A 198 12.39 16.79 -23.28
N GLY A 199 12.97 16.64 -22.09
CA GLY A 199 13.34 15.35 -21.54
C GLY A 199 12.12 14.46 -21.31
N ARG A 200 11.04 15.00 -20.75
CA ARG A 200 9.75 14.30 -20.66
C ARG A 200 9.25 13.85 -22.02
N SER A 201 9.25 14.74 -23.01
CA SER A 201 8.83 14.40 -24.36
C SER A 201 9.65 13.24 -24.93
N LEU A 202 10.95 13.18 -24.64
CA LEU A 202 11.83 12.11 -25.08
C LEU A 202 11.52 10.77 -24.40
N LEU A 203 11.37 10.78 -23.07
CA LEU A 203 10.97 9.61 -22.27
C LEU A 203 9.64 9.01 -22.79
N LEU A 204 8.64 9.86 -23.03
CA LEU A 204 7.31 9.44 -23.46
C LEU A 204 7.26 9.01 -24.94
N LYS A 205 8.16 9.51 -25.78
CA LYS A 205 8.27 9.12 -27.18
C LYS A 205 8.90 7.74 -27.35
N TYR A 206 9.92 7.41 -26.53
CA TYR A 206 10.68 6.16 -26.61
C TYR A 206 10.69 5.35 -25.30
N PRO A 207 9.52 5.01 -24.73
CA PRO A 207 9.45 4.38 -23.41
C PRO A 207 10.13 3.00 -23.38
N GLU A 208 10.10 2.24 -24.48
CA GLU A 208 10.76 0.94 -24.57
C GLU A 208 12.28 1.05 -24.43
N PHE A 209 12.89 2.09 -25.02
CA PHE A 209 14.32 2.34 -24.91
C PHE A 209 14.69 2.75 -23.48
N PHE A 210 14.02 3.79 -22.95
CA PHE A 210 14.32 4.34 -21.63
C PHE A 210 13.92 3.45 -20.45
N SER A 211 13.17 2.38 -20.71
CA SER A 211 12.83 1.36 -19.72
C SER A 211 13.50 0.01 -19.91
N ALA A 212 14.44 -0.11 -20.86
CA ALA A 212 15.02 -1.39 -21.27
C ALA A 212 13.94 -2.46 -21.60
N GLY A 213 12.84 -2.02 -22.18
CA GLY A 213 11.66 -2.81 -22.58
C GLY A 213 10.79 -3.29 -21.42
N MET A 214 10.94 -2.77 -20.19
CA MET A 214 10.03 -3.09 -19.09
C MET A 214 8.63 -2.51 -19.33
N PHE A 215 8.53 -1.39 -20.04
CA PHE A 215 7.26 -0.79 -20.44
C PHE A 215 7.13 -0.76 -21.96
N ARG A 216 5.93 -1.06 -22.45
CA ARG A 216 5.59 -0.99 -23.88
C ARG A 216 4.35 -0.14 -24.09
N ARG A 217 4.32 0.61 -25.20
CA ARG A 217 3.17 1.40 -25.63
C ARG A 217 1.91 0.55 -25.82
N ALA A 218 2.05 -0.60 -26.47
CA ALA A 218 0.95 -1.55 -26.66
C ALA A 218 0.57 -2.31 -25.37
N GLY A 219 1.37 -2.20 -24.30
CA GLY A 219 1.21 -3.00 -23.09
C GLY A 219 1.70 -4.45 -23.24
N PRO A 220 1.41 -5.29 -22.24
CA PRO A 220 1.64 -6.74 -22.31
C PRO A 220 0.66 -7.42 -23.28
N THR A 221 1.10 -8.53 -23.86
CA THR A 221 0.22 -9.45 -24.60
C THR A 221 -0.68 -10.22 -23.64
N GLU A 222 -1.81 -10.75 -24.12
CA GLU A 222 -2.70 -11.58 -23.30
C GLU A 222 -1.98 -12.74 -22.61
N GLU A 223 -1.04 -13.34 -23.32
CA GLU A 223 -0.26 -14.46 -22.81
C GLU A 223 0.69 -14.06 -21.68
N GLU A 224 1.33 -12.89 -21.78
CA GLU A 224 2.14 -12.33 -20.70
C GLU A 224 1.26 -12.03 -19.49
N VAL A 225 0.05 -11.49 -19.70
CA VAL A 225 -0.93 -11.24 -18.62
C VAL A 225 -1.36 -12.56 -17.96
N LYS A 226 -1.82 -13.55 -18.73
CA LYS A 226 -2.28 -14.86 -18.23
C LYS A 226 -1.20 -15.60 -17.45
N SER A 227 0.06 -15.46 -17.85
CA SER A 227 1.19 -16.10 -17.18
C SER A 227 1.65 -15.41 -15.90
N ALA A 228 1.19 -14.19 -15.62
CA ALA A 228 1.69 -13.35 -14.55
C ALA A 228 0.78 -13.39 -13.30
N SER A 229 1.40 -13.22 -12.13
CA SER A 229 0.74 -13.08 -10.82
C SER A 229 1.63 -12.31 -9.86
N PHE A 230 1.08 -11.89 -8.71
CA PHE A 230 1.86 -11.24 -7.66
C PHE A 230 1.78 -11.98 -6.33
N LYS A 231 2.79 -11.73 -5.50
CA LYS A 231 2.82 -12.02 -4.08
C LYS A 231 3.30 -10.77 -3.35
N MET A 232 2.64 -10.41 -2.26
CA MET A 232 3.00 -9.31 -1.39
C MET A 232 3.10 -9.84 0.02
N TRP A 233 4.32 -10.01 0.53
CA TRP A 233 4.54 -10.46 1.90
C TRP A 233 4.65 -9.28 2.83
N PHE A 234 3.97 -9.33 3.96
CA PHE A 234 4.05 -8.35 5.03
C PHE A 234 4.85 -8.96 6.17
N VAL A 235 6.07 -8.49 6.35
CA VAL A 235 6.97 -8.96 7.40
C VAL A 235 6.91 -7.96 8.55
N GLY A 236 6.24 -8.36 9.62
CA GLY A 236 6.05 -7.57 10.82
C GLY A 236 7.04 -7.94 11.89
N HIS A 237 7.63 -6.93 12.54
CA HIS A 237 8.47 -7.09 13.72
C HIS A 237 7.89 -6.32 14.89
N GLY A 238 7.98 -6.89 16.07
CA GLY A 238 7.50 -6.29 17.30
C GLY A 238 7.88 -7.07 18.54
N TYR A 239 7.15 -6.84 19.61
CA TYR A 239 7.37 -7.45 20.91
C TYR A 239 6.39 -8.60 21.14
N SER A 240 6.88 -9.72 21.68
CA SER A 240 6.06 -10.84 22.14
C SER A 240 5.22 -10.44 23.36
N ASN A 241 5.79 -9.64 24.25
CA ASN A 241 5.15 -9.01 25.40
C ASN A 241 5.70 -7.58 25.57
N VAL A 242 4.83 -6.57 25.46
CA VAL A 242 5.23 -5.16 25.53
C VAL A 242 5.66 -4.73 26.93
N ASP A 243 4.99 -5.20 27.98
CA ASP A 243 5.27 -4.83 29.36
C ASP A 243 6.67 -5.29 29.77
N ARG A 244 7.01 -6.54 29.42
CA ARG A 244 8.34 -7.11 29.66
C ARG A 244 9.45 -6.37 28.91
N SER A 245 9.19 -5.88 27.69
CA SER A 245 10.18 -5.11 26.92
C SER A 245 10.42 -3.72 27.52
N LEU A 246 9.39 -3.08 28.08
CA LEU A 246 9.51 -1.82 28.80
C LEU A 246 10.30 -2.00 30.09
N GLU A 247 10.05 -3.06 30.85
CA GLU A 247 10.75 -3.41 32.10
C GLU A 247 12.23 -3.73 31.89
N LEU A 248 12.58 -4.49 30.85
CA LEU A 248 13.97 -4.88 30.54
C LEU A 248 14.79 -3.77 29.86
N GLY A 249 14.19 -2.60 29.61
CA GLY A 249 14.84 -1.47 28.95
C GLY A 249 15.00 -1.68 27.44
N ARG A 250 13.96 -1.32 26.66
CA ARG A 250 13.94 -1.21 25.19
C ARG A 250 14.79 -2.29 24.48
N SER A 251 14.45 -3.55 24.73
CA SER A 251 15.01 -4.68 23.99
C SER A 251 14.69 -4.56 22.50
N LYS A 252 15.49 -5.23 21.66
CA LYS A 252 15.17 -5.38 20.23
C LYS A 252 13.85 -6.15 20.09
N PRO A 253 13.04 -5.89 19.04
CA PRO A 253 11.88 -6.71 18.71
C PRO A 253 12.24 -8.20 18.68
N ASP A 254 11.42 -9.03 19.34
CA ASP A 254 11.63 -10.47 19.56
C ASP A 254 10.50 -11.32 18.95
N LYS A 255 9.54 -10.71 18.25
CA LYS A 255 8.47 -11.41 17.53
C LYS A 255 8.48 -11.03 16.06
N GLU A 256 8.34 -12.03 15.21
CA GLU A 256 8.14 -11.90 13.76
C GLU A 256 6.80 -12.56 13.37
N VAL A 257 6.00 -11.83 12.61
CA VAL A 257 4.83 -12.38 11.92
C VAL A 257 5.01 -12.12 10.43
N ILE A 258 4.68 -13.11 9.60
CA ILE A 258 4.67 -12.96 8.14
C ILE A 258 3.30 -13.35 7.64
N THR A 259 2.62 -12.39 7.00
CA THR A 259 1.40 -12.64 6.22
C THR A 259 1.68 -12.40 4.76
N LYS A 260 0.79 -12.87 3.89
CA LYS A 260 0.93 -12.76 2.44
C LYS A 260 -0.42 -12.43 1.82
N VAL A 261 -0.40 -11.48 0.89
CA VAL A 261 -1.46 -11.27 -0.09
C VAL A 261 -0.98 -11.77 -1.44
N SER A 262 -1.78 -12.56 -2.15
CA SER A 262 -1.47 -12.96 -3.53
C SER A 262 -2.67 -12.83 -4.44
N GLY A 263 -2.41 -12.81 -5.75
CA GLY A 263 -3.46 -12.74 -6.76
C GLY A 263 -2.89 -12.83 -8.18
N PRO A 264 -3.76 -12.73 -9.20
CA PRO A 264 -3.38 -12.77 -10.61
C PRO A 264 -2.61 -11.51 -11.02
N GLU A 265 -2.34 -11.32 -12.30
CA GLU A 265 -1.61 -10.15 -12.79
C GLU A 265 -2.15 -8.81 -12.25
N VAL A 266 -1.25 -7.86 -11.97
CA VAL A 266 -1.52 -6.66 -11.17
C VAL A 266 -2.35 -5.59 -11.89
N GLY A 267 -2.13 -5.38 -13.18
CA GLY A 267 -2.69 -4.26 -13.94
C GLY A 267 -4.01 -4.55 -14.63
N TYR A 268 -4.14 -5.69 -15.29
CA TYR A 268 -5.25 -6.04 -16.17
C TYR A 268 -6.23 -7.05 -15.55
N ILE A 269 -5.86 -7.73 -14.46
CA ILE A 269 -6.76 -8.64 -13.75
C ILE A 269 -7.07 -8.11 -12.35
N THR A 270 -6.05 -7.95 -11.49
CA THR A 270 -6.24 -7.55 -10.09
C THR A 270 -6.81 -6.15 -9.96
N THR A 271 -6.31 -5.16 -10.71
CA THR A 271 -6.82 -3.79 -10.63
C THR A 271 -8.31 -3.68 -11.01
N PRO A 272 -8.79 -4.27 -12.13
CA PRO A 272 -10.23 -4.34 -12.41
C PRO A 272 -11.05 -5.05 -11.33
N ILE A 273 -10.58 -6.18 -10.80
CA ILE A 273 -11.25 -6.86 -9.68
C ILE A 273 -11.42 -5.90 -8.50
N VAL A 274 -10.33 -5.25 -8.08
CA VAL A 274 -10.35 -4.30 -6.96
C VAL A 274 -11.33 -3.15 -7.22
N LEU A 275 -11.26 -2.53 -8.40
CA LEU A 275 -12.14 -1.41 -8.76
C LEU A 275 -13.62 -1.80 -8.69
N VAL A 276 -13.98 -2.95 -9.26
CA VAL A 276 -15.35 -3.45 -9.26
C VAL A 276 -15.81 -3.78 -7.85
N GLN A 277 -14.98 -4.46 -7.04
CA GLN A 277 -15.37 -4.79 -5.66
C GLN A 277 -15.51 -3.55 -4.77
N CYS A 278 -14.64 -2.54 -4.93
CA CYS A 278 -14.81 -1.25 -4.26
C CYS A 278 -16.12 -0.55 -4.65
N ALA A 279 -16.47 -0.56 -5.95
CA ALA A 279 -17.72 0.03 -6.43
C ALA A 279 -18.95 -0.71 -5.90
N LEU A 280 -18.91 -2.04 -5.84
CA LEU A 280 -20.00 -2.84 -5.27
C LEU A 280 -20.21 -2.54 -3.78
N VAL A 281 -19.14 -2.38 -2.99
CA VAL A 281 -19.26 -1.98 -1.58
C VAL A 281 -19.83 -0.57 -1.45
N LEU A 282 -19.37 0.38 -2.26
CA LEU A 282 -19.94 1.74 -2.29
C LEU A 282 -21.45 1.74 -2.59
N LEU A 283 -21.91 0.88 -3.50
CA LEU A 283 -23.32 0.79 -3.89
C LEU A 283 -24.18 0.08 -2.84
N SER A 284 -23.71 -1.08 -2.34
CA SER A 284 -24.48 -1.98 -1.48
C SER A 284 -24.45 -1.63 0.00
N GLN A 285 -23.40 -0.96 0.47
CA GLN A 285 -23.16 -0.67 1.89
C GLN A 285 -23.08 0.82 2.17
N ARG A 286 -23.64 1.67 1.29
CA ARG A 286 -23.52 3.14 1.37
C ARG A 286 -23.83 3.73 2.76
N ALA A 287 -24.84 3.19 3.45
CA ALA A 287 -25.26 3.63 4.79
C ALA A 287 -24.17 3.42 5.85
N ASN A 288 -23.36 2.37 5.69
CA ASN A 288 -22.28 1.98 6.59
C ASN A 288 -20.97 2.75 6.35
N LEU A 289 -20.90 3.54 5.27
CA LEU A 289 -19.71 4.29 4.88
C LEU A 289 -19.83 5.76 5.30
N PRO A 290 -18.70 6.50 5.43
CA PRO A 290 -18.73 7.90 5.82
C PRO A 290 -19.69 8.73 4.97
N LYS A 291 -20.38 9.68 5.61
CA LYS A 291 -21.38 10.52 4.93
C LYS A 291 -20.78 11.27 3.74
N GLY A 292 -19.57 11.80 3.87
CA GLY A 292 -18.86 12.45 2.77
C GLY A 292 -17.42 12.76 3.17
N GLY A 293 -16.63 13.26 2.22
CA GLY A 293 -15.21 13.56 2.39
C GLY A 293 -14.33 12.78 1.43
N VAL A 294 -13.03 13.00 1.52
CA VAL A 294 -12.02 12.31 0.70
C VAL A 294 -11.17 11.42 1.60
N TYR A 295 -11.16 10.12 1.34
CA TYR A 295 -10.48 9.12 2.18
C TYR A 295 -9.72 8.07 1.36
N THR A 296 -8.89 7.30 2.05
CA THR A 296 -8.20 6.14 1.49
C THR A 296 -9.10 4.90 1.49
N PRO A 297 -8.80 3.90 0.64
CA PRO A 297 -9.52 2.63 0.61
C PRO A 297 -9.45 1.91 1.95
N GLY A 298 -8.29 1.91 2.64
CA GLY A 298 -8.15 1.29 3.95
C GLY A 298 -9.08 1.89 5.00
N THR A 299 -9.22 3.22 5.01
CA THR A 299 -10.12 3.93 5.94
C THR A 299 -11.59 3.60 5.67
N VAL A 300 -12.01 3.56 4.41
CA VAL A 300 -13.43 3.40 4.05
C VAL A 300 -13.85 1.93 4.07
N PHE A 301 -13.03 1.05 3.50
CA PHE A 301 -13.40 -0.34 3.27
C PHE A 301 -12.85 -1.30 4.32
N GLY A 302 -11.96 -0.87 5.21
CA GLY A 302 -11.40 -1.71 6.28
C GLY A 302 -12.44 -2.57 7.01
N PRO A 303 -13.50 -1.97 7.61
CA PRO A 303 -14.51 -2.73 8.36
C PRO A 303 -15.57 -3.41 7.48
N THR A 304 -15.48 -3.33 6.15
CA THR A 304 -16.47 -3.89 5.22
C THR A 304 -16.13 -5.34 4.83
N ASP A 305 -16.97 -5.95 3.99
CA ASP A 305 -16.72 -7.27 3.39
C ASP A 305 -15.74 -7.24 2.20
N LEU A 306 -15.09 -6.10 1.90
CA LEU A 306 -14.20 -5.96 0.74
C LEU A 306 -13.09 -7.04 0.72
N GLN A 307 -12.48 -7.36 1.86
CA GLN A 307 -11.47 -8.40 1.93
C GLN A 307 -12.03 -9.76 1.46
N GLN A 308 -13.21 -10.14 1.96
CA GLN A 308 -13.88 -11.39 1.58
C GLN A 308 -14.20 -11.40 0.08
N ARG A 309 -14.78 -10.31 -0.43
CA ARG A 309 -15.09 -10.16 -1.87
C ARG A 309 -13.85 -10.33 -2.74
N LEU A 310 -12.72 -9.75 -2.36
CA LEU A 310 -11.46 -9.93 -3.08
C LEU A 310 -11.00 -11.39 -3.05
N GLN A 311 -11.17 -12.08 -1.92
CA GLN A 311 -10.85 -13.50 -1.80
C GLN A 311 -11.70 -14.38 -2.73
N GLU A 312 -13.00 -14.11 -2.78
CA GLU A 312 -13.94 -14.79 -3.68
C GLU A 312 -13.65 -14.52 -5.17
N ASN A 313 -12.91 -13.45 -5.48
CA ASN A 313 -12.57 -13.03 -6.84
C ASN A 313 -11.08 -13.21 -7.17
N GLY A 314 -10.38 -14.13 -6.49
CA GLY A 314 -9.07 -14.61 -6.91
C GLY A 314 -7.86 -13.99 -6.21
N LEU A 315 -8.07 -13.14 -5.20
CA LEU A 315 -6.99 -12.78 -4.27
C LEU A 315 -6.94 -13.80 -3.11
N SER A 316 -5.82 -13.87 -2.41
CA SER A 316 -5.70 -14.66 -1.17
C SER A 316 -5.02 -13.85 -0.08
N PHE A 317 -5.44 -14.07 1.17
CA PHE A 317 -4.86 -13.48 2.37
C PHE A 317 -4.49 -14.64 3.29
N GLU A 318 -3.21 -14.81 3.57
CA GLU A 318 -2.67 -15.99 4.26
C GLU A 318 -1.75 -15.56 5.40
N VAL A 319 -1.80 -16.29 6.53
CA VAL A 319 -0.79 -16.21 7.58
C VAL A 319 0.25 -17.29 7.29
N ASN A 320 1.48 -16.88 7.00
CA ASN A 320 2.54 -17.80 6.57
C ASN A 320 3.38 -18.29 7.74
N VAL A 321 3.77 -17.39 8.65
CA VAL A 321 4.73 -17.68 9.72
C VAL A 321 4.44 -16.81 10.94
N THR A 322 4.53 -17.40 12.12
CA THR A 322 4.63 -16.68 13.41
C THR A 322 5.80 -17.26 14.18
N ARG A 323 6.80 -16.43 14.53
CA ARG A 323 8.01 -16.85 15.24
C ARG A 323 8.31 -15.91 16.40
N THR A 324 8.75 -16.48 17.52
CA THR A 324 9.40 -15.75 18.60
C THR A 324 10.90 -16.00 18.48
N MET A 325 11.68 -14.93 18.38
CA MET A 325 13.13 -14.97 18.34
C MET A 325 13.65 -14.98 19.79
N SER A 326 14.56 -15.92 20.07
CA SER A 326 15.23 -16.06 21.37
C SER A 326 16.35 -15.04 21.55
#